data_AF-A0A0Q7PL94-F1
#
_entry.id   AF-A0A0Q7PL94-F1
#
_cell.length_a   1.000
_cell.length_b   1.000
_cell.length_c   1.000
_cell.angle_alpha   90.00
_cell.angle_beta   90.00
_cell.angle_gamma   90.00
#
_symmetry.space_group_name_H-M   'P 1'
#
loop_
_entity.id
_entity.type
_entity.pdbx_description
1 polymer ?
#
loop_
_entity_poly.entity_id
_entity_poly.type
_entity_poly.pdbx_seq_one_letter_code
_entity_poly.pdbx_strand_id
1 'polypeptide(L)'
;MKISTRLLLAACLMLPLLGACKKEEAAQETAKAPVAVPAVATDENAWNAYLTDVVTRNLDNATSTYVYTLPAETAADFQGAYDRQLEKAEMDMSRGGVEGTLLAFGGPNSAKSADLAVAAFAKTAPGTMKGVKVLFIGDQADSDRVKAAVEPTGASYKFVEVK
;
A
#
# COMPACT_ATOMS: atom_id res chain seq x y z
N MET A 1 -53.90 -25.16 63.19
CA MET A 1 -54.87 -25.42 62.09
C MET A 1 -54.37 -24.67 60.86
N LYS A 2 -54.02 -25.21 59.69
CA LYS A 2 -54.20 -26.51 59.00
C LYS A 2 -52.95 -26.70 58.10
N ILE A 3 -52.05 -27.63 58.41
CA ILE A 3 -51.70 -28.85 57.66
C ILE A 3 -52.38 -28.97 56.28
N SER A 4 -51.58 -29.00 55.19
CA SER A 4 -51.80 -29.88 54.05
C SER A 4 -50.56 -29.96 53.14
N THR A 5 -49.88 -31.07 53.31
CA THR A 5 -48.80 -31.65 52.51
C THR A 5 -49.38 -32.46 51.34
N ARG A 6 -48.87 -32.29 50.11
CA ARG A 6 -48.76 -33.28 48.99
C ARG A 6 -47.72 -32.71 48.01
N LEU A 7 -46.46 -33.13 47.87
CA LEU A 7 -45.82 -34.43 47.60
C LEU A 7 -46.17 -35.00 46.21
N LEU A 8 -45.26 -34.83 45.23
CA LEU A 8 -44.83 -35.76 44.15
C LEU A 8 -43.96 -34.96 43.13
N LEU A 9 -42.62 -35.07 43.12
CA LEU A 9 -41.72 -36.09 42.54
C LEU A 9 -41.41 -35.89 41.03
N ALA A 10 -40.21 -35.41 40.73
CA ALA A 10 -39.38 -35.72 39.54
C ALA A 10 -38.03 -34.98 39.71
N ALA A 11 -37.01 -35.61 40.29
CA ALA A 11 -35.99 -36.44 39.63
C ALA A 11 -35.00 -35.64 38.75
N CYS A 12 -33.81 -35.44 39.32
CA CYS A 12 -32.48 -35.60 38.70
C CYS A 12 -32.18 -34.90 37.35
N LEU A 13 -31.27 -33.92 37.34
CA LEU A 13 -29.87 -34.13 36.92
C LEU A 13 -29.03 -32.83 37.07
N MET A 14 -27.94 -32.96 37.82
CA MET A 14 -26.59 -32.39 37.65
C MET A 14 -26.36 -31.08 36.86
N LEU A 15 -25.61 -30.20 37.53
CA LEU A 15 -24.82 -29.06 37.04
C LEU A 15 -24.18 -29.28 35.66
N PRO A 16 -23.94 -28.18 34.92
CA PRO A 16 -22.54 -27.83 34.72
C PRO A 16 -22.22 -26.36 34.99
N LEU A 17 -21.06 -26.17 35.62
CA LEU A 17 -20.21 -24.99 35.51
C LEU A 17 -20.11 -24.55 34.05
N LEU A 18 -20.47 -23.29 33.72
CA LEU A 18 -19.78 -22.52 32.68
C LEU A 18 -19.89 -21.04 33.03
N GLY A 19 -18.73 -20.42 33.15
CA GLY A 19 -18.54 -19.08 33.68
C GLY A 19 -19.23 -17.99 32.86
N ALA A 20 -19.53 -16.91 33.57
CA ALA A 20 -19.78 -15.59 33.02
C ALA A 20 -18.55 -15.11 32.23
N CYS A 21 -18.38 -15.57 30.99
CA CYS A 21 -17.50 -14.93 30.02
C CYS A 21 -18.31 -13.86 29.28
N LYS A 22 -18.08 -12.60 29.68
CA LYS A 22 -18.08 -11.47 28.75
C LYS A 22 -17.28 -11.90 27.53
N LYS A 23 -17.98 -12.28 26.46
CA LYS A 23 -17.37 -12.49 25.17
C LYS A 23 -17.45 -11.14 24.48
N GLU A 24 -16.40 -10.34 24.68
CA GLU A 24 -16.01 -9.35 23.69
C GLU A 24 -16.00 -10.06 22.35
N GLU A 25 -16.98 -9.70 21.54
CA GLU A 25 -16.99 -10.00 20.12
C GLU A 25 -15.85 -9.19 19.54
N ALA A 26 -14.66 -9.79 19.55
CA ALA A 26 -13.52 -9.30 18.80
C ALA A 26 -14.00 -9.16 17.36
N ALA A 27 -14.22 -7.90 16.94
CA ALA A 27 -14.47 -7.56 15.56
C ALA A 27 -13.36 -8.21 14.74
N GLN A 28 -13.70 -9.27 14.02
CA GLN A 28 -12.83 -9.79 12.98
C GLN A 28 -12.71 -8.66 11.97
N GLU A 29 -11.56 -7.97 11.99
CA GLU A 29 -11.17 -7.05 10.93
C GLU A 29 -11.30 -7.79 9.60
N THR A 30 -12.41 -7.53 8.92
CA THR A 30 -12.65 -8.09 7.60
C THR A 30 -11.65 -7.39 6.69
N ALA A 31 -10.68 -8.14 6.17
CA ALA A 31 -9.64 -7.58 5.30
C ALA A 31 -10.30 -6.79 4.16
N LYS A 32 -10.00 -5.49 4.09
CA LYS A 32 -10.55 -4.59 3.06
C LYS A 32 -10.18 -5.12 1.67
N ALA A 33 -11.20 -5.29 0.81
CA ALA A 33 -11.00 -5.71 -0.57
C ALA A 33 -10.07 -4.71 -1.32
N PRO A 34 -9.22 -5.20 -2.25
CA PRO A 34 -8.40 -4.33 -3.10
C PRO A 34 -9.23 -3.32 -3.88
N VAL A 35 -8.71 -2.09 -4.01
CA VAL A 35 -9.30 -1.09 -4.91
C VAL A 35 -8.98 -1.50 -6.35
N ALA A 36 -9.99 -1.52 -7.23
CA ALA A 36 -9.81 -1.85 -8.64
C ALA A 36 -9.06 -0.73 -9.37
N VAL A 37 -8.32 -1.09 -10.43
CA VAL A 37 -7.70 -0.11 -11.32
C VAL A 37 -8.78 0.78 -11.95
N PRO A 38 -8.59 2.11 -11.96
CA PRO A 38 -9.54 3.00 -12.60
C PRO A 38 -9.60 2.79 -14.12
N ALA A 39 -10.80 2.66 -14.66
CA ALA A 39 -11.00 2.53 -16.11
C ALA A 39 -10.75 3.84 -16.89
N VAL A 40 -10.80 4.99 -16.21
CA VAL A 40 -10.69 6.31 -16.82
C VAL A 40 -9.38 6.95 -16.36
N ALA A 41 -8.45 7.18 -17.29
CA ALA A 41 -7.14 7.75 -16.99
C ALA A 41 -7.22 9.13 -16.30
N THR A 42 -8.23 9.93 -16.65
CA THR A 42 -8.42 11.29 -16.13
C THR A 42 -9.21 11.35 -14.82
N ASP A 43 -9.64 10.21 -14.25
CA ASP A 43 -10.30 10.18 -12.95
C ASP A 43 -9.26 10.19 -11.82
N GLU A 44 -8.73 11.37 -11.53
CA GLU A 44 -7.66 11.57 -10.54
C GLU A 44 -8.04 11.03 -9.15
N ASN A 45 -9.31 11.13 -8.75
CA ASN A 45 -9.76 10.63 -7.45
C ASN A 45 -9.69 9.11 -7.38
N ALA A 46 -10.16 8.42 -8.44
CA ALA A 46 -10.06 6.97 -8.51
C ALA A 46 -8.60 6.51 -8.56
N TRP A 47 -7.74 7.19 -9.32
CA TRP A 47 -6.30 6.89 -9.37
C TRP A 47 -5.61 7.09 -8.03
N ASN A 48 -5.90 8.20 -7.33
CA ASN A 48 -5.35 8.44 -5.99
C ASN A 48 -5.80 7.36 -5.00
N ALA A 49 -7.07 6.93 -5.04
CA ALA A 49 -7.58 5.87 -4.18
C ALA A 49 -6.90 4.52 -4.47
N TYR A 50 -6.76 4.16 -5.75
CA TYR A 50 -6.07 2.96 -6.19
C TYR A 50 -4.60 2.94 -5.75
N LEU A 51 -3.85 3.99 -6.08
CA LEU A 51 -2.42 4.08 -5.75
C LEU A 51 -2.19 4.07 -4.24
N THR A 52 -3.05 4.74 -3.46
CA THR A 52 -2.98 4.71 -1.99
C THR A 52 -3.20 3.30 -1.43
N ASP A 53 -4.18 2.56 -1.97
CA ASP A 53 -4.45 1.17 -1.55
C ASP A 53 -3.26 0.26 -1.88
N VAL A 54 -2.72 0.37 -3.10
CA VAL A 54 -1.53 -0.41 -3.52
C VAL A 54 -0.33 -0.07 -2.65
N VAL A 55 -0.01 1.21 -2.44
CA VAL A 55 1.12 1.62 -1.59
C VAL A 55 0.94 1.11 -0.16
N THR A 56 -0.26 1.24 0.41
CA THR A 56 -0.57 0.79 1.78
C THR A 56 -0.34 -0.71 1.95
N ARG A 57 -0.76 -1.53 0.97
CA ARG A 57 -0.54 -2.98 0.95
C ARG A 57 0.93 -3.37 0.78
N ASN A 58 1.79 -2.42 0.41
CA ASN A 58 3.20 -2.63 0.12
C ASN A 58 4.13 -1.83 1.05
N LEU A 59 3.61 -1.27 2.15
CA LEU A 59 4.43 -0.58 3.16
C LEU A 59 5.44 -1.53 3.81
N ASP A 60 5.08 -2.80 4.01
CA ASP A 60 5.83 -3.77 4.82
C ASP A 60 6.22 -3.14 6.18
N ASN A 61 7.52 -2.93 6.43
CA ASN A 61 8.10 -2.29 7.61
C ASN A 61 8.60 -0.85 7.34
N ALA A 62 8.10 -0.19 6.29
CA ALA A 62 8.50 1.18 5.98
C ALA A 62 8.08 2.15 7.08
N THR A 63 9.00 3.00 7.52
CA THR A 63 8.81 4.06 8.52
C THR A 63 8.56 5.42 7.86
N SER A 64 8.92 5.56 6.57
CA SER A 64 8.68 6.75 5.76
C SER A 64 8.22 6.34 4.36
N THR A 65 7.31 7.09 3.77
CA THR A 65 6.77 6.79 2.45
C THR A 65 6.69 8.05 1.60
N TYR A 66 7.28 8.00 0.41
CA TYR A 66 7.22 9.06 -0.58
C TYR A 66 6.60 8.50 -1.85
N VAL A 67 5.56 9.17 -2.32
CA VAL A 67 4.74 8.71 -3.46
C VAL A 67 4.86 9.76 -4.56
N TYR A 68 5.29 9.34 -5.74
CA TYR A 68 5.50 10.17 -6.92
C TYR A 68 4.52 9.72 -8.00
N THR A 69 3.48 10.53 -8.20
CA THR A 69 2.38 10.20 -9.11
C THR A 69 2.20 11.25 -10.16
N LEU A 70 1.94 10.80 -11.38
CA LEU A 70 1.63 11.67 -12.50
C LEU A 70 0.11 11.66 -12.76
N PRO A 71 -0.47 12.78 -13.20
CA PRO A 71 -1.82 12.79 -13.73
C PRO A 71 -1.86 12.08 -15.09
N ALA A 72 -3.04 12.00 -15.71
CA ALA A 72 -3.16 11.55 -17.10
C ALA A 72 -2.29 12.41 -18.02
N GLU A 73 -1.69 11.79 -19.04
CA GLU A 73 -0.85 12.52 -20.03
C GLU A 73 -1.62 13.61 -20.79
N THR A 74 -2.95 13.48 -20.87
CA THR A 74 -3.84 14.47 -21.49
C THR A 74 -4.17 15.66 -20.59
N ALA A 75 -3.66 15.70 -19.34
CA ALA A 75 -3.87 16.84 -18.45
C ALA A 75 -3.18 18.09 -18.99
N ALA A 76 -3.83 19.25 -18.84
CA ALA A 76 -3.35 20.51 -19.43
C ALA A 76 -1.93 20.93 -18.97
N ASP A 77 -1.58 20.65 -17.71
CA ASP A 77 -0.25 20.91 -17.12
C ASP A 77 0.53 19.60 -16.85
N PHE A 78 0.41 18.61 -17.74
CA PHE A 78 1.12 17.34 -17.54
C PHE A 78 2.63 17.54 -17.37
N GLN A 79 3.26 18.36 -18.22
CA GLN A 79 4.70 18.62 -18.14
C GLN A 79 5.09 19.30 -16.82
N GLY A 80 4.33 20.31 -16.37
CA GLY A 80 4.61 20.95 -15.09
C GLY A 80 4.43 19.99 -13.91
N ALA A 81 3.43 19.09 -13.96
CA ALA A 81 3.27 18.05 -12.97
C ALA A 81 4.46 17.06 -12.97
N TYR A 82 4.92 16.66 -14.15
CA TYR A 82 6.09 15.81 -14.32
C TYR A 82 7.34 16.45 -13.73
N ASP A 83 7.65 17.69 -14.11
CA ASP A 83 8.85 18.40 -13.67
C ASP A 83 8.87 18.57 -12.14
N ARG A 84 7.74 18.92 -11.53
CA ARG A 84 7.61 19.03 -10.06
C ARG A 84 7.84 17.68 -9.36
N GLN A 85 7.30 16.59 -9.90
CA GLN A 85 7.52 15.26 -9.33
C GLN A 85 8.96 14.80 -9.49
N LEU A 86 9.58 15.10 -10.63
CA LEU A 86 10.98 14.78 -10.89
C LEU A 86 11.90 15.55 -9.94
N GLU A 87 11.70 16.86 -9.80
CA GLU A 87 12.49 17.68 -8.88
C GLU A 87 12.36 17.18 -7.43
N LYS A 88 11.15 16.85 -7.00
CA LYS A 88 10.91 16.27 -5.68
C LYS A 88 11.63 14.93 -5.52
N ALA A 89 11.53 14.04 -6.50
CA ALA A 89 12.17 12.73 -6.46
C ALA A 89 13.70 12.84 -6.44
N GLU A 90 14.28 13.68 -7.30
CA GLU A 90 15.72 13.96 -7.31
C GLU A 90 16.18 14.54 -5.96
N MET A 91 15.41 15.46 -5.37
CA MET A 91 15.72 16.03 -4.07
C MET A 91 15.71 14.97 -2.96
N ASP A 92 14.68 14.13 -2.92
CA ASP A 92 14.59 13.06 -1.92
C ASP A 92 15.72 12.04 -2.10
N MET A 93 16.10 11.72 -3.34
CA MET A 93 17.22 10.81 -3.64
C MET A 93 18.59 11.42 -3.32
N SER A 94 18.75 12.74 -3.50
CA SER A 94 20.00 13.44 -3.20
C SER A 94 20.39 13.38 -1.72
N ARG A 95 19.41 13.16 -0.83
CA ARG A 95 19.63 12.99 0.61
C ARG A 95 20.24 11.63 0.96
N GLY A 96 20.36 10.73 -0.02
CA GLY A 96 20.72 9.33 0.20
C GLY A 96 19.58 8.55 0.83
N GLY A 97 19.70 7.22 0.83
CA GLY A 97 18.66 6.36 1.34
C GLY A 97 18.60 6.36 2.86
N VAL A 98 17.41 6.60 3.40
CA VAL A 98 17.12 6.32 4.81
C VAL A 98 16.50 4.92 4.88
N GLU A 99 17.11 4.03 5.65
CA GLU A 99 16.58 2.68 5.86
C GLU A 99 15.13 2.74 6.35
N GLY A 100 14.28 1.88 5.78
CA GLY A 100 12.85 1.90 6.06
C GLY A 100 12.07 2.93 5.23
N THR A 101 12.69 3.57 4.24
CA THR A 101 11.96 4.41 3.28
C THR A 101 11.37 3.58 2.16
N LEU A 102 10.10 3.83 1.83
CA LEU A 102 9.45 3.38 0.61
C LEU A 102 9.33 4.55 -0.38
N LEU A 103 9.87 4.38 -1.58
CA LEU A 103 9.70 5.28 -2.72
C LEU A 103 8.75 4.61 -3.73
N ALA A 104 7.55 5.16 -3.90
CA ALA A 104 6.55 4.59 -4.80
C ALA A 104 6.35 5.47 -6.04
N PHE A 105 6.37 4.85 -7.22
CA PHE A 105 6.12 5.49 -8.52
C PHE A 105 4.90 4.85 -9.17
N GLY A 106 3.99 5.66 -9.69
CA GLY A 106 2.80 5.17 -10.40
C GLY A 106 1.96 6.27 -11.03
N GLY A 107 0.91 5.90 -11.75
CA GLY A 107 0.02 6.86 -12.40
C GLY A 107 -0.77 6.22 -13.55
N PRO A 108 -1.64 7.00 -14.21
CA PRO A 108 -2.49 6.51 -15.29
C PRO A 108 -1.74 6.10 -16.56
N ASN A 109 -0.52 6.60 -16.76
CA ASN A 109 0.36 6.23 -17.86
C ASN A 109 1.63 5.59 -17.28
N SER A 110 1.72 4.26 -17.35
CA SER A 110 2.86 3.48 -16.85
C SER A 110 4.20 3.96 -17.43
N ALA A 111 4.25 4.18 -18.75
CA ALA A 111 5.48 4.58 -19.41
C ALA A 111 6.01 5.92 -18.88
N LYS A 112 5.13 6.88 -18.63
CA LYS A 112 5.53 8.16 -18.04
C LYS A 112 5.97 8.04 -16.59
N SER A 113 5.31 7.20 -15.79
CA SER A 113 5.73 6.93 -14.41
C SER A 113 7.10 6.24 -14.35
N ALA A 114 7.40 5.37 -15.31
CA ALA A 114 8.71 4.75 -15.42
C ALA A 114 9.78 5.72 -15.97
N ASP A 115 9.44 6.64 -16.87
CA ASP A 115 10.34 7.72 -17.30
C ASP A 115 10.76 8.58 -16.10
N LEU A 116 9.78 8.95 -15.26
CA LEU A 116 10.01 9.69 -14.02
C LEU A 116 10.95 8.93 -13.08
N ALA A 117 10.69 7.64 -12.84
CA ALA A 117 11.53 6.82 -11.96
C ALA A 117 12.97 6.72 -12.48
N VAL A 118 13.15 6.39 -13.75
CA VAL A 118 14.47 6.27 -14.38
C VAL A 118 15.23 7.60 -14.32
N ALA A 119 14.57 8.71 -14.64
CA ALA A 119 15.17 10.04 -14.61
C ALA A 119 15.60 10.42 -13.19
N ALA A 120 14.77 10.15 -12.18
CA ALA A 120 15.08 10.48 -10.80
C ALA A 120 16.33 9.71 -10.30
N PHE A 121 16.43 8.42 -10.63
CA PHE A 121 17.59 7.60 -10.21
C PHE A 121 18.87 7.86 -11.03
N ALA A 122 18.80 8.58 -12.16
CA ALA A 122 19.93 8.76 -13.07
C ALA A 122 21.18 9.36 -12.42
N LYS A 123 21.02 10.17 -11.37
CA LYS A 123 22.12 10.82 -10.62
C LYS A 123 22.37 10.21 -9.24
N THR A 124 21.65 9.14 -8.88
CA THR A 124 21.81 8.49 -7.58
C THR A 124 23.08 7.66 -7.56
N ALA A 125 23.98 7.93 -6.62
CA ALA A 125 25.25 7.22 -6.54
C ALA A 125 25.06 5.74 -6.16
N PRO A 126 25.86 4.81 -6.70
CA PRO A 126 25.75 3.40 -6.39
C PRO A 126 25.86 3.08 -4.90
N GLY A 127 25.03 2.14 -4.42
CA GLY A 127 25.04 1.67 -3.03
C GLY A 127 24.60 2.68 -1.97
N THR A 128 24.11 3.87 -2.34
CA THR A 128 23.65 4.91 -1.39
C THR A 128 22.23 4.71 -0.87
N MET A 129 21.48 3.75 -1.42
CA MET A 129 20.07 3.51 -1.11
C MET A 129 19.82 2.18 -0.39
N LYS A 130 20.81 1.63 0.31
CA LYS A 130 20.64 0.39 1.07
C LYS A 130 19.55 0.56 2.14
N GLY A 131 18.65 -0.42 2.23
CA GLY A 131 17.51 -0.37 3.15
C GLY A 131 16.33 0.48 2.67
N VAL A 132 16.45 1.14 1.51
CA VAL A 132 15.32 1.76 0.80
C VAL A 132 14.63 0.72 -0.07
N LYS A 133 13.30 0.83 -0.16
CA LYS A 133 12.48 0.05 -1.08
C LYS A 133 11.95 0.97 -2.17
N VAL A 134 12.00 0.51 -3.40
CA VAL A 134 11.37 1.16 -4.55
C VAL A 134 10.22 0.28 -5.02
N LEU A 135 9.03 0.86 -5.05
CA LEU A 135 7.82 0.25 -5.58
C LEU A 135 7.46 0.93 -6.89
N PHE A 136 7.43 0.15 -7.97
CA PHE A 136 6.88 0.61 -9.25
C PHE A 136 5.52 -0.02 -9.48
N ILE A 137 4.52 0.82 -9.75
CA ILE A 137 3.13 0.44 -10.02
C ILE A 137 2.86 0.83 -11.48
N GLY A 138 2.77 -0.16 -12.36
CA GLY A 138 2.64 0.08 -13.80
C GLY A 138 2.48 -1.19 -14.61
N ASP A 139 2.83 -1.12 -15.89
CA ASP A 139 2.78 -2.22 -16.83
C ASP A 139 4.05 -3.07 -16.76
N GLN A 140 3.92 -4.36 -17.02
CA GLN A 140 5.04 -5.31 -17.01
C GLN A 140 6.15 -4.90 -18.00
N ALA A 141 5.79 -4.25 -19.11
CA ALA A 141 6.72 -3.78 -20.14
C ALA A 141 7.68 -2.69 -19.64
N ASP A 142 7.31 -1.94 -18.59
CA ASP A 142 8.11 -0.85 -18.05
C ASP A 142 8.95 -1.24 -16.82
N SER A 143 8.62 -2.38 -16.18
CA SER A 143 9.28 -2.82 -14.95
C SER A 143 10.79 -2.96 -15.10
N ASP A 144 11.25 -3.62 -16.17
CA ASP A 144 12.67 -3.98 -16.32
C ASP A 144 13.59 -2.75 -16.44
N ARG A 145 13.14 -1.70 -17.14
CA ARG A 145 13.92 -0.45 -17.25
C ARG A 145 13.98 0.32 -15.94
N VAL A 146 12.91 0.32 -15.14
CA VAL A 146 12.92 0.94 -13.80
C VAL A 146 13.84 0.15 -12.88
N LYS A 147 13.72 -1.18 -12.88
CA LYS A 147 14.58 -2.06 -12.10
C LYS A 147 16.07 -1.82 -12.41
N ALA A 148 16.44 -1.75 -13.69
CA ALA A 148 17.81 -1.49 -14.12
C ALA A 148 18.36 -0.14 -13.62
N ALA A 149 17.51 0.90 -13.52
CA ALA A 149 17.92 2.19 -12.95
C ALA A 149 18.07 2.15 -11.41
N VAL A 150 17.27 1.33 -10.73
CA VAL A 150 17.23 1.22 -9.26
C VAL A 150 18.35 0.33 -8.72
N GLU A 151 18.60 -0.82 -9.34
CA GLU A 151 19.51 -1.85 -8.82
C GLU A 151 20.91 -1.33 -8.44
N PRO A 152 21.59 -0.47 -9.23
CA PRO A 152 22.92 0.04 -8.87
C PRO A 152 22.94 0.81 -7.56
N THR A 153 21.82 1.43 -7.17
CA THR A 153 21.71 2.23 -5.94
C THR A 153 21.73 1.37 -4.67
N GLY A 154 21.51 0.06 -4.79
CA GLY A 154 21.39 -0.87 -3.67
C GLY A 154 20.02 -0.88 -2.98
N ALA A 155 19.03 -0.15 -3.51
CA ALA A 155 17.65 -0.25 -3.06
C ALA A 155 17.03 -1.59 -3.47
N SER A 156 16.05 -2.06 -2.68
CA SER A 156 15.24 -3.22 -3.04
C SER A 156 14.13 -2.81 -4.01
N TYR A 157 14.00 -3.49 -5.13
CA TYR A 157 12.98 -3.21 -6.13
C TYR A 157 11.77 -4.15 -6.00
N LYS A 158 10.56 -3.60 -6.05
CA LYS A 158 9.29 -4.33 -6.11
C LYS A 158 8.44 -3.78 -7.25
N PHE A 159 7.84 -4.68 -8.01
CA PHE A 159 6.90 -4.35 -9.09
C PHE A 159 5.50 -4.81 -8.72
N VAL A 160 4.51 -3.96 -9.01
CA VAL A 160 3.08 -4.29 -8.97
C VAL A 160 2.48 -3.95 -10.32
N GLU A 161 1.92 -4.96 -10.98
CA GLU A 161 1.25 -4.79 -12.26
C GLU A 161 -0.13 -4.14 -12.08
N VAL A 162 -0.42 -3.14 -12.89
CA VAL A 162 -1.75 -2.53 -13.00
C VAL A 162 -2.66 -3.49 -13.75
N LYS A 163 -3.62 -4.10 -13.06
CA LYS A 163 -4.59 -5.07 -13.59
C LYS A 163 -6.02 -4.82 -13.14
#